data_AF-A0AAD6IJY4-F1
#
_entry.id   AF-A0AAD6IJY4-F1
#
_cell.length_a   1.000
_cell.length_b   1.000
_cell.length_c   1.000
_cell.angle_alpha   90.00
_cell.angle_beta   90.00
_cell.angle_gamma   90.00
#
_symmetry.space_group_name_H-M   'P 1'
#
loop_
_entity.id
_entity.type
_entity.pdbx_description
1 polymer ?
#
loop_
_entity_poly.entity_id
_entity_poly.type
_entity_poly.pdbx_seq_one_letter_code
_entity_poly.pdbx_strand_id
1 'polypeptide(L)'
;MASLLPTIPRYFFTFVEPTLLILAFATTSIFPSYYVFTQSKHAPRHRLLPTEQILTFQLGNLFLLLAVIELYVFSSTTDTKAVHALITALWWGDLGHLGVTTWCMGAAALRNPRFWSLVNWGNIAIPTLLFTMRSLYLVGFFR
;
A
#
# COMPACT_ATOMS: atom_id res chain seq x y z
N MET A 1 0.49 1.87 -23.57
CA MET A 1 0.06 0.60 -22.98
C MET A 1 1.27 0.01 -22.28
N ALA A 2 1.11 -0.71 -21.18
CA ALA A 2 2.15 -1.28 -20.30
C ALA A 2 3.45 -1.85 -20.93
N SER A 3 3.53 -2.03 -22.25
CA SER A 3 4.71 -2.41 -23.03
C SER A 3 5.92 -1.47 -22.93
N LEU A 4 5.78 -0.28 -22.35
CA LEU A 4 6.88 0.68 -22.15
C LEU A 4 7.71 0.42 -20.88
N LEU A 5 7.16 -0.34 -19.93
CA LEU A 5 7.86 -0.70 -18.70
C LEU A 5 8.71 -1.96 -18.95
N PRO A 6 9.91 -2.06 -18.35
CA PRO A 6 10.66 -3.31 -18.32
C PRO A 6 9.81 -4.43 -17.70
N THR A 7 10.05 -5.67 -18.09
CA THR A 7 9.16 -6.82 -17.81
C THR A 7 8.79 -6.96 -16.33
N ILE A 8 9.76 -6.76 -15.42
CA ILE A 8 9.56 -6.90 -13.97
C ILE A 8 8.68 -5.75 -13.42
N PRO A 9 9.06 -4.46 -13.54
CA PRO A 9 8.21 -3.33 -13.18
C PRO A 9 6.81 -3.40 -13.79
N ARG A 10 6.72 -3.84 -15.05
CA ARG A 10 5.44 -4.02 -15.74
C ARG A 10 4.55 -4.98 -14.97
N TYR A 11 5.00 -6.22 -14.78
CA TYR A 11 4.20 -7.24 -14.10
C TYR A 11 3.80 -6.79 -12.68
N PHE A 12 4.75 -6.18 -11.98
CA PHE A 12 4.56 -5.76 -10.61
C PHE A 12 3.52 -4.63 -10.47
N PHE A 13 3.68 -3.53 -11.21
CA PHE A 13 2.81 -2.37 -11.11
C PHE A 13 1.45 -2.56 -11.80
N THR A 14 1.34 -3.45 -12.80
CA THR A 14 0.06 -3.64 -13.50
C THR A 14 -0.80 -4.76 -12.94
N PHE A 15 -0.22 -5.70 -12.19
CA PHE A 15 -0.97 -6.85 -11.66
C PHE A 15 -0.80 -7.03 -10.16
N VAL A 16 0.43 -7.14 -9.69
CA VAL A 16 0.70 -7.46 -8.28
C VAL A 16 0.17 -6.35 -7.39
N GLU A 17 0.56 -5.11 -7.66
CA GLU A 17 0.18 -3.98 -6.84
C GLU A 17 -1.33 -3.70 -6.82
N PRO A 18 -2.04 -3.57 -7.96
CA PRO A 18 -3.49 -3.39 -7.95
C PRO A 18 -4.22 -4.51 -7.20
N THR A 19 -3.73 -5.76 -7.30
CA THR A 19 -4.31 -6.89 -6.55
C THR A 19 -4.12 -6.71 -5.05
N LEU A 20 -2.93 -6.30 -4.60
CA LEU A 20 -2.66 -6.05 -3.18
C LEU A 20 -3.52 -4.90 -2.63
N LEU A 21 -3.72 -3.84 -3.41
CA LEU A 21 -4.60 -2.72 -3.05
C LEU A 21 -6.07 -3.14 -2.97
N ILE A 22 -6.54 -3.98 -3.90
CA ILE A 22 -7.91 -4.54 -3.85
C ILE A 22 -8.08 -5.45 -2.62
N LEU A 23 -7.08 -6.27 -2.28
CA LEU A 23 -7.10 -7.09 -1.06
C LEU A 23 -7.10 -6.23 0.21
N ALA A 24 -6.35 -5.14 0.23
CA ALA A 24 -6.35 -4.18 1.32
C ALA A 24 -7.75 -3.54 1.47
N PHE A 25 -8.35 -3.07 0.37
CA PHE A 25 -9.71 -2.56 0.34
C PHE A 25 -10.72 -3.60 0.87
N ALA A 26 -10.66 -4.84 0.40
CA ALA A 26 -11.54 -5.91 0.86
C ALA A 26 -11.40 -6.15 2.36
N THR A 27 -10.16 -6.16 2.87
CA THR A 27 -9.89 -6.36 4.31
C THR A 27 -10.44 -5.21 5.14
N THR A 28 -10.20 -3.96 4.75
CA THR A 28 -10.71 -2.78 5.48
C THR A 28 -12.23 -2.64 5.41
N SER A 29 -12.85 -3.05 4.30
CA SER A 29 -14.27 -2.84 4.05
C SER A 29 -15.14 -3.97 4.59
N ILE A 30 -14.69 -5.22 4.49
CA ILE A 30 -15.43 -6.40 4.94
C ILE A 30 -15.14 -6.70 6.42
N PHE A 31 -13.89 -6.47 6.86
CA PHE A 31 -13.44 -6.79 8.21
C PHE A 31 -12.81 -5.58 8.94
N PRO A 32 -13.52 -4.44 9.09
CA PRO A 32 -12.94 -3.22 9.64
C PRO A 32 -12.43 -3.40 11.08
N SER A 33 -13.18 -4.10 11.93
CA SER A 33 -12.76 -4.36 13.33
C SER A 33 -11.48 -5.21 13.39
N TYR A 34 -11.36 -6.21 12.51
CA TYR A 34 -10.14 -7.00 12.41
C TYR A 34 -8.97 -6.11 11.98
N TYR A 35 -9.16 -5.30 10.95
CA TYR A 35 -8.13 -4.40 10.45
C TYR A 35 -7.61 -3.45 11.54
N VAL A 36 -8.51 -2.76 12.25
CA VAL A 36 -8.14 -1.81 13.32
C VAL A 36 -7.43 -2.49 14.49
N PHE A 37 -8.01 -3.56 15.07
CA PHE A 37 -7.47 -4.15 16.30
C PHE A 37 -6.23 -5.01 16.08
N THR A 38 -5.94 -5.43 14.85
CA THR A 38 -4.72 -6.20 14.58
C THR A 38 -3.51 -5.32 14.29
N GLN A 39 -3.66 -4.00 14.16
CA GLN A 39 -2.52 -3.08 14.01
C GLN A 39 -1.69 -2.98 15.29
N SER A 40 -2.33 -3.10 16.46
CA SER A 40 -1.66 -3.05 17.76
C SER A 40 -2.15 -4.16 18.69
N LYS A 41 -1.21 -4.93 19.25
CA LYS A 41 -1.51 -5.95 20.26
C LYS A 41 -1.86 -5.36 21.62
N HIS A 42 -1.51 -4.11 21.87
CA HIS A 42 -1.66 -3.47 23.17
C HIS A 42 -2.98 -2.70 23.31
N ALA A 43 -3.70 -2.46 22.20
CA ALA A 43 -4.95 -1.75 22.23
C ALA A 43 -6.09 -2.66 22.76
N PRO A 44 -6.87 -2.22 23.75
CA PRO A 44 -8.03 -2.97 24.21
C PRO A 44 -9.08 -3.07 23.10
N ARG A 45 -9.61 -4.27 22.89
CA ARG A 45 -10.68 -4.49 21.93
C ARG A 45 -11.98 -3.87 22.44
N HIS A 46 -12.66 -3.16 21.56
CA HIS A 46 -13.94 -2.55 21.84
C HIS A 46 -14.81 -2.56 20.57
N ARG A 47 -16.06 -2.10 20.66
CA ARG A 47 -16.84 -1.84 19.44
C ARG A 47 -16.25 -0.60 18.78
N LEU A 48 -15.97 -0.68 17.48
CA LEU A 48 -15.43 0.46 16.73
C LEU A 48 -16.24 1.72 16.99
N LEU A 49 -15.55 2.78 17.37
CA LEU A 49 -16.13 4.11 17.48
C LEU A 49 -16.50 4.60 16.07
N PRO A 50 -17.52 5.46 15.93
CA PRO A 50 -17.90 6.03 14.63
C PRO A 50 -16.70 6.67 13.90
N THR A 51 -15.80 7.32 14.63
CA THR A 51 -14.58 7.93 14.09
C THR A 51 -13.61 6.89 13.51
N GLU A 52 -13.35 5.79 14.22
CA GLU A 52 -12.49 4.70 13.74
C GLU A 52 -13.07 4.02 12.51
N GLN A 53 -14.40 3.84 12.50
CA GLN A 53 -15.11 3.25 11.37
C GLN A 53 -15.03 4.14 10.12
N ILE A 54 -15.26 5.45 10.26
CA ILE A 54 -15.11 6.42 9.16
C ILE A 54 -13.68 6.40 8.62
N LEU A 55 -12.66 6.49 9.49
CA LEU A 55 -11.26 6.48 9.07
C LEU A 55 -10.87 5.18 8.37
N THR A 56 -11.34 4.03 8.86
CA THR A 56 -11.06 2.73 8.25
C THR A 56 -11.69 2.59 6.86
N PHE A 57 -12.93 3.04 6.68
CA PHE A 57 -13.58 3.01 5.37
C PHE A 57 -13.01 4.05 4.40
N GLN A 58 -12.62 5.23 4.87
CA GLN A 58 -11.93 6.24 4.06
C GLN A 58 -10.58 5.69 3.57
N LEU A 59 -9.82 5.03 4.45
CA LEU A 59 -8.57 4.36 4.08
C LEU A 59 -8.81 3.24 3.05
N GLY A 60 -9.82 2.41 3.27
CA GLY A 60 -10.22 1.39 2.31
C GLY A 60 -10.56 1.97 0.93
N ASN A 61 -11.34 3.05 0.90
CA ASN A 61 -11.68 3.75 -0.33
C ASN A 61 -10.44 4.31 -1.04
N LEU A 62 -9.44 4.79 -0.30
CA LEU A 62 -8.16 5.22 -0.88
C LEU A 62 -7.40 4.05 -1.51
N PHE A 63 -7.38 2.87 -0.88
CA PHE A 63 -6.77 1.68 -1.50
C PHE A 63 -7.44 1.32 -2.83
N LEU A 64 -8.77 1.32 -2.88
CA LEU A 64 -9.51 1.07 -4.11
C LEU A 64 -9.24 2.14 -5.17
N LEU A 65 -9.24 3.42 -4.77
CA LEU A 65 -8.96 4.53 -5.67
C LEU A 65 -7.57 4.40 -6.31
N LEU A 66 -6.54 4.09 -5.52
CA LEU A 66 -5.19 3.88 -6.03
C LEU A 66 -5.14 2.70 -7.01
N ALA A 67 -5.78 1.57 -6.70
CA ALA A 67 -5.85 0.41 -7.59
C ALA A 67 -6.49 0.77 -8.94
N VAL A 68 -7.58 1.53 -8.91
CA VAL A 68 -8.28 1.98 -10.12
C VAL A 68 -7.41 2.95 -10.91
N ILE A 69 -6.76 3.93 -10.27
CA ILE A 69 -5.86 4.87 -10.96
C ILE A 69 -4.74 4.11 -11.66
N GLU A 70 -4.10 3.15 -10.99
CA GLU A 70 -3.04 2.34 -11.57
C GLU A 70 -3.53 1.52 -12.76
N LEU A 71 -4.65 0.80 -12.60
CA LEU A 71 -5.23 0.01 -13.69
C LEU A 71 -5.57 0.89 -14.89
N TYR A 72 -6.17 2.06 -14.69
CA TYR A 72 -6.53 2.97 -15.76
C TYR A 72 -5.29 3.57 -16.42
N VAL A 73 -4.35 4.11 -15.65
CA VAL A 73 -3.17 4.77 -16.21
C VAL A 73 -2.30 3.75 -16.94
N PHE A 74 -1.95 2.62 -16.33
CA PHE A 74 -1.08 1.64 -16.97
C PHE A 74 -1.71 0.91 -18.16
N SER A 75 -3.05 0.78 -18.20
CA SER A 75 -3.75 0.21 -19.36
C SER A 75 -3.92 1.22 -20.50
N SER A 76 -4.14 2.50 -20.20
CA SER A 76 -4.52 3.50 -21.21
C SER A 76 -3.37 4.35 -21.74
N THR A 77 -2.34 4.65 -20.93
CA THR A 77 -1.31 5.61 -21.34
C THR A 77 -0.16 4.98 -22.12
N THR A 78 0.32 5.67 -23.16
CA THR A 78 1.61 5.42 -23.82
C THR A 78 2.64 6.48 -23.49
N ASP A 79 2.31 7.46 -22.65
CA ASP A 79 3.24 8.52 -22.26
C ASP A 79 4.12 8.05 -21.08
N THR A 80 5.42 7.88 -21.35
CA THR A 80 6.41 7.49 -20.34
C THR A 80 6.57 8.55 -19.24
N LYS A 81 6.33 9.83 -19.55
CA LYS A 81 6.38 10.90 -18.54
C LYS A 81 5.23 10.76 -17.55
N ALA A 82 4.02 10.47 -18.03
CA ALA A 82 2.87 10.22 -17.18
C ALA A 82 3.08 9.00 -16.28
N VAL A 83 3.64 7.91 -16.82
CA VAL A 83 4.01 6.71 -16.04
C VAL A 83 5.05 7.03 -14.96
N HIS A 84 6.11 7.75 -15.31
CA HIS A 84 7.13 8.18 -14.34
C HIS A 84 6.54 9.09 -13.25
N ALA A 85 5.67 10.03 -13.63
CA ALA A 85 5.02 10.93 -12.69
C ALA A 85 4.13 10.17 -11.70
N LEU A 86 3.34 9.20 -12.19
CA LEU A 86 2.52 8.34 -11.34
C LEU A 86 3.38 7.52 -10.37
N ILE A 87 4.41 6.83 -10.87
CA ILE A 87 5.31 6.02 -10.02
C ILE A 87 6.00 6.90 -8.97
N THR A 88 6.41 8.12 -9.33
CA THR A 88 7.00 9.08 -8.39
C THR A 88 6.00 9.55 -7.34
N ALA A 89 4.74 9.80 -7.72
CA ALA A 89 3.69 10.16 -6.77
C ALA A 89 3.41 9.03 -5.77
N LEU A 90 3.33 7.79 -6.26
CA LEU A 90 3.14 6.62 -5.40
C LEU A 90 4.34 6.37 -4.48
N TRP A 91 5.56 6.63 -4.95
CA TRP A 91 6.77 6.57 -4.13
C TRP A 91 6.73 7.56 -2.94
N TRP A 92 6.19 8.76 -3.15
CA TRP A 92 5.92 9.70 -2.04
C TRP A 92 4.84 9.19 -1.10
N GLY A 93 3.81 8.53 -1.65
CA GLY A 93 2.77 7.85 -0.88
C GLY A 93 3.34 6.79 0.06
N ASP A 94 4.29 5.96 -0.42
CA ASP A 94 4.95 4.94 0.41
C ASP A 94 5.71 5.56 1.59
N LEU A 95 6.43 6.67 1.37
CA LEU A 95 7.15 7.35 2.43
C LEU A 95 6.21 7.87 3.52
N GLY A 96 5.10 8.49 3.13
CA GLY A 96 4.08 8.96 4.07
C GLY A 96 3.46 7.79 4.85
N HIS A 97 3.07 6.73 4.14
CA HIS A 97 2.47 5.53 4.71
C HIS A 97 3.41 4.83 5.70
N LEU A 98 4.65 4.53 5.29
CA LEU A 98 5.65 3.90 6.13
C LEU A 98 6.03 4.79 7.31
N GLY A 99 6.24 6.09 7.08
CA GLY A 99 6.59 7.05 8.14
C GLY A 99 5.55 7.11 9.24
N VAL A 100 4.27 7.29 8.88
CA VAL A 100 3.18 7.37 9.86
C VAL A 100 2.94 6.02 10.53
N THR A 101 2.93 4.92 9.76
CA THR A 101 2.68 3.57 10.32
C THR A 101 3.78 3.18 11.30
N THR A 102 5.04 3.36 10.94
CA THR A 102 6.18 3.02 11.81
C THR A 102 6.22 3.92 13.05
N TRP A 103 5.91 5.21 12.92
CA TRP A 103 5.77 6.10 14.08
C TRP A 103 4.68 5.61 15.03
N CYS A 104 3.46 5.39 14.54
CA CYS A 104 2.32 4.97 15.36
C CYS A 104 2.50 3.57 15.97
N MET A 105 3.17 2.64 15.28
CA MET A 105 3.48 1.31 15.83
C MET A 105 4.49 1.37 16.99
N GLY A 106 5.40 2.34 16.96
CA GLY A 106 6.45 2.51 17.96
C GLY A 106 7.61 1.53 17.81
N ALA A 107 8.79 1.93 18.31
CA ALA A 107 10.04 1.20 18.12
C ALA A 107 10.04 -0.23 18.69
N ALA A 108 9.32 -0.46 19.79
CA ALA A 108 9.24 -1.79 20.42
C ALA A 108 8.51 -2.81 19.52
N ALA A 109 7.42 -2.40 18.87
CA ALA A 109 6.69 -3.27 17.95
C ALA A 109 7.50 -3.52 16.66
N LEU A 110 8.19 -2.50 16.14
CA LEU A 110 9.01 -2.62 14.93
C LEU A 110 10.20 -3.58 15.10
N ARG A 111 10.86 -3.57 16.27
CA ARG A 111 12.02 -4.42 16.55
C ARG A 111 11.68 -5.90 16.71
N ASN A 112 10.39 -6.26 16.82
CA ASN A 112 9.96 -7.63 17.02
C ASN A 112 8.99 -8.14 15.92
N PRO A 113 9.46 -8.32 14.67
CA PRO A 113 8.63 -8.80 13.55
C PRO A 113 7.94 -10.14 13.80
N ARG A 114 8.50 -10.98 14.68
CA ARG A 114 7.91 -12.25 15.10
C ARG A 114 6.51 -12.09 15.71
N PHE A 115 6.18 -10.90 16.22
CA PHE A 115 4.88 -10.61 16.81
C PHE A 115 3.96 -9.80 15.90
N TRP A 116 4.35 -9.54 14.66
CA TRP A 116 3.49 -8.82 13.71
C TRP A 116 2.28 -9.65 13.33
N SER A 117 1.11 -9.00 13.33
CA SER A 117 -0.10 -9.55 12.75
C SER A 117 0.00 -9.56 11.21
N LEU A 118 -0.94 -10.24 10.55
CA LEU A 118 -1.04 -10.18 9.09
C LEU A 118 -1.20 -8.74 8.58
N VAL A 119 -1.95 -7.91 9.30
CA VAL A 119 -2.14 -6.49 8.96
C VAL A 119 -0.85 -5.70 9.15
N ASN A 120 -0.02 -6.00 10.17
CA ASN A 120 1.28 -5.35 10.33
C ASN A 120 2.25 -5.73 9.20
N TRP A 121 2.27 -7.00 8.81
CA TRP A 121 3.01 -7.44 7.63
C TRP A 121 2.51 -6.71 6.37
N GLY A 122 1.20 -6.59 6.20
CA GLY A 122 0.59 -5.86 5.08
C GLY A 122 0.91 -4.37 5.09
N ASN A 123 0.90 -3.71 6.25
CA ASN A 123 1.11 -2.27 6.36
C ASN A 123 2.60 -1.87 6.38
N ILE A 124 3.54 -2.80 6.62
CA ILE A 124 4.97 -2.51 6.63
C ILE A 124 5.71 -3.19 5.49
N ALA A 125 5.65 -4.52 5.39
CA ALA A 125 6.49 -5.26 4.45
C ALA A 125 6.07 -5.04 2.99
N ILE A 126 4.76 -4.99 2.71
CA ILE A 126 4.27 -4.73 1.36
C ILE A 126 4.68 -3.32 0.90
N PRO A 127 4.37 -2.22 1.61
CA PRO A 127 4.83 -0.88 1.22
C PRO A 127 6.35 -0.75 1.14
N THR A 128 7.11 -1.44 2.00
CA THR A 128 8.58 -1.46 1.90
C THR A 128 9.04 -2.11 0.59
N LEU A 129 8.40 -3.20 0.17
CA LEU A 129 8.68 -3.84 -1.12
C LEU A 129 8.29 -2.93 -2.29
N LEU A 130 7.09 -2.33 -2.25
CA LEU A 130 6.62 -1.40 -3.28
C LEU A 130 7.58 -0.21 -3.42
N PHE A 131 7.94 0.43 -2.31
CA PHE A 131 8.91 1.52 -2.25
C PHE A 131 10.26 1.12 -2.86
N THR A 132 10.74 -0.08 -2.55
CA THR A 132 12.00 -0.60 -3.10
C THR A 132 11.89 -0.80 -4.61
N MET A 133 10.82 -1.43 -5.09
CA MET A 133 10.57 -1.65 -6.52
C MET A 133 10.49 -0.33 -7.30
N ARG A 134 9.81 0.67 -6.74
CA ARG A 134 9.75 2.03 -7.31
C ARG A 134 11.10 2.72 -7.31
N SER A 135 11.84 2.61 -6.21
CA SER A 135 13.20 3.18 -6.12
C SER A 135 14.12 2.59 -7.17
N LEU A 136 14.14 1.26 -7.32
CA LEU A 136 14.91 0.55 -8.34
C LEU A 136 14.49 0.96 -9.76
N TYR A 137 13.20 1.12 -10.00
CA TYR A 137 12.68 1.62 -11.28
C TYR A 137 13.15 3.06 -11.57
N LEU A 138 12.99 3.98 -10.62
CA LEU A 138 13.30 5.39 -10.79
C LEU A 138 14.80 5.66 -10.97
N VAL A 139 15.68 4.84 -10.38
CA VAL A 139 17.14 4.93 -10.59
C VAL A 139 17.61 4.22 -11.87
N GLY A 140 16.70 3.61 -12.64
CA GLY A 140 17.01 2.94 -13.91
C GLY A 140 17.69 1.57 -13.76
N PHE A 141 17.44 0.85 -12.66
CA PHE A 141 18.00 -0.50 -12.44
C PHE A 141 17.46 -1.52 -13.45
N PHE A 142 16.17 -1.40 -13.81
CA PHE A 142 15.55 -2.27 -14.80
C PHE A 142 15.78 -1.70 -16.20
N ARG A 143 16.48 -2.44 -17.06
CA ARG A 143 16.72 -2.13 -18.47
C ARG A 143 15.84 -2.98 -19.37
#